data_AF-A0A645H8X1-F1
#
_entry.id   AF-A0A645H8X1-F1
#
_cell.length_a   1.000
_cell.length_b   1.000
_cell.length_c   1.000
_cell.angle_alpha   90.00
_cell.angle_beta   90.00
_cell.angle_gamma   90.00
#
_symmetry.space_group_name_H-M   'P 1'
#
loop_
_entity.id
_entity.type
_entity.pdbx_description
1 polymer ?
#
loop_
_entity_poly.entity_id
_entity_poly.type
_entity_poly.pdbx_seq_one_letter_code
_entity_poly.pdbx_strand_id
1 'polypeptide(L)'
;MGIFTSNTLEGPFMPQSKSFALFANQDKMNAYFARFLERPDETLVNFHVLLNEKSANGQPKTYLAPLKKADYDKHGTLRLKWWNGNDKLIGDECADFCDPCIITMQAKAGSLMILNDQEGKTYHIRLMEYGRIEIWQDDILMVYAERDLEEDMISGEMHVLLRNVMLEVYWKEWFMIYYTLSSPIIRAESVDELKYHDLNIV
;
A
#
# COMPACT_ATOMS: atom_id res chain seq x y z
N MET A 1 -0.47 9.03 10.11
CA MET A 1 0.73 9.09 10.97
C MET A 1 1.75 10.02 10.35
N GLY A 2 2.03 11.15 11.00
CA GLY A 2 3.09 12.06 10.57
C GLY A 2 4.46 11.65 11.12
N ILE A 3 5.52 11.81 10.34
CA ILE A 3 6.91 11.58 10.73
C ILE A 3 7.55 12.94 11.06
N PHE A 4 8.14 13.02 12.24
CA PHE A 4 8.91 14.18 12.69
C PHE A 4 10.33 13.74 13.06
N THR A 5 11.31 14.55 12.68
CA THR A 5 12.74 14.29 12.88
C THR A 5 13.39 15.44 13.64
N SER A 6 14.42 15.12 14.43
CA SER A 6 15.28 16.13 15.06
C SER A 6 16.71 15.62 15.16
N ASN A 7 17.65 16.56 15.28
CA ASN A 7 19.06 16.26 15.53
C ASN A 7 19.36 16.05 17.03
N THR A 8 18.41 16.38 17.90
CA THR A 8 18.53 16.24 19.35
C THR A 8 17.25 15.65 19.92
N LEU A 9 17.32 15.11 21.15
CA LEU A 9 16.14 14.59 21.83
C LEU A 9 15.19 15.72 22.24
N GLU A 10 15.72 16.92 22.45
CA GLU A 10 15.00 18.11 22.90
C GLU A 10 14.30 18.86 21.78
N GLY A 11 14.59 18.54 20.51
CA GLY A 11 14.05 19.25 19.37
C GLY A 11 14.89 20.46 18.92
N PRO A 12 14.38 21.25 17.96
CA PRO A 12 13.02 21.21 17.44
C PRO A 12 12.75 19.97 16.58
N PHE A 13 11.53 19.45 16.67
CA PHE A 13 11.04 18.39 15.79
C PHE A 13 10.45 19.02 14.53
N MET A 14 10.97 18.63 13.38
CA MET A 14 10.54 19.12 12.07
C MET A 14 9.82 18.00 11.32
N PRO A 15 8.73 18.28 10.58
CA PRO A 15 8.11 17.27 9.72
C PRO A 15 9.14 16.80 8.68
N GLN A 16 9.15 15.50 8.39
CA GLN A 16 9.99 14.98 7.31
C GLN A 16 9.62 15.69 5.99
N SER A 17 10.63 16.18 5.27
CA SER A 17 10.44 17.03 4.07
C SER A 17 9.73 16.31 2.92
N LYS A 18 9.91 14.98 2.84
CA LYS A 18 9.23 14.08 1.91
C LYS A 18 8.51 12.98 2.66
N SER A 19 7.42 12.46 2.10
CA SER A 19 6.63 11.37 2.70
C SER A 19 6.28 11.62 4.19
N PHE A 20 5.96 12.87 4.56
CA PHE A 20 5.60 13.25 5.94
C PHE A 20 4.55 12.31 6.53
N ALA A 21 3.52 11.98 5.76
CA ALA A 21 2.52 11.00 6.14
C ALA A 21 2.96 9.59 5.73
N LEU A 22 3.50 8.82 6.68
CA LEU A 22 3.76 7.38 6.48
C LEU A 22 2.46 6.64 6.14
N PHE A 23 1.39 7.01 6.84
CA PHE A 23 0.02 6.60 6.57
C PHE A 23 -0.84 7.87 6.50
N ALA A 24 -1.51 8.10 5.37
CA ALA A 24 -2.54 9.13 5.27
C ALA A 24 -3.88 8.46 5.52
N ASN A 25 -4.45 8.64 6.72
CA ASN A 25 -5.73 8.00 7.03
C ASN A 25 -6.86 8.75 6.32
N GLN A 26 -7.75 7.99 5.69
CA GLN A 26 -8.93 8.45 4.95
C GLN A 26 -10.06 7.43 5.19
N ASP A 27 -11.27 7.66 4.67
CA ASP A 27 -12.46 6.82 4.95
C ASP A 27 -12.20 5.31 4.78
N LYS A 28 -11.40 4.93 3.77
CA LYS A 28 -11.03 3.54 3.45
C LYS A 28 -9.58 3.19 3.78
N MET A 29 -8.91 4.04 4.54
CA MET A 29 -7.51 3.91 4.94
C MET A 29 -7.39 4.18 6.45
N ASN A 30 -7.56 3.14 7.27
CA ASN A 30 -7.48 3.26 8.73
C ASN A 30 -6.31 2.46 9.31
N ALA A 31 -5.08 2.89 9.04
CA ALA A 31 -3.88 2.37 9.67
C ALA A 31 -3.47 3.22 10.88
N TYR A 32 -3.18 2.59 12.01
CA TYR A 32 -2.84 3.31 13.23
C TYR A 32 -1.92 2.49 14.14
N PHE A 33 -1.38 3.17 15.15
CA PHE A 33 -0.58 2.56 16.21
C PHE A 33 0.64 1.79 15.69
N ALA A 34 1.43 2.46 14.83
CA ALA A 34 2.68 1.89 14.35
C ALA A 34 3.70 1.78 15.48
N ARG A 35 4.40 0.66 15.51
CA ARG A 35 5.45 0.35 16.48
C ARG A 35 6.69 -0.08 15.74
N PHE A 36 7.80 0.54 16.09
CA PHE A 36 9.11 0.24 15.54
C PHE A 36 9.86 -0.68 16.50
N LEU A 37 10.52 -1.70 15.96
CA LEU A 37 11.39 -2.61 16.67
C LEU A 37 12.77 -2.56 16.04
N GLU A 38 13.74 -2.03 16.77
CA GLU A 38 15.14 -2.02 16.36
C GLU A 38 15.76 -3.41 16.56
N ARG A 39 16.49 -3.87 15.54
CA ARG A 39 17.33 -5.07 15.54
C ARG A 39 18.73 -4.67 15.06
N PRO A 40 19.77 -5.49 15.29
CA PRO A 40 21.15 -5.11 14.94
C PRO A 40 21.35 -4.62 13.51
N ASP A 41 20.62 -5.18 12.53
CA ASP A 41 20.82 -4.90 11.10
C ASP A 41 19.61 -4.24 10.42
N GLU A 42 18.49 -4.08 11.12
CA GLU A 42 17.24 -3.59 10.54
C GLU A 42 16.28 -3.03 11.60
N THR A 43 15.44 -2.09 11.18
CA THR A 43 14.29 -1.65 11.98
C THR A 43 13.03 -2.21 11.36
N LEU A 44 12.20 -2.88 12.14
CA LEU A 44 10.90 -3.40 11.69
C LEU A 44 9.79 -2.48 12.15
N VAL A 45 8.72 -2.40 11.38
CA VAL A 45 7.50 -1.70 11.74
C VAL A 45 6.29 -2.60 11.55
N ASN A 46 5.34 -2.48 12.46
CA ASN A 46 4.01 -3.03 12.33
C ASN A 46 2.97 -2.02 12.80
N PHE A 47 1.78 -2.07 12.19
CA PHE A 47 0.65 -1.21 12.52
C PHE A 47 -0.66 -1.99 12.43
N HIS A 48 -1.68 -1.47 13.09
CA HIS A 48 -3.04 -1.99 12.99
C HIS A 48 -3.75 -1.43 11.78
N VAL A 49 -4.53 -2.26 11.09
CA VAL A 49 -5.47 -1.84 10.04
C VAL A 49 -6.88 -2.13 10.52
N LEU A 50 -7.71 -1.10 10.67
CA LEU A 50 -9.14 -1.26 10.96
C LEU A 50 -9.90 -1.53 9.68
N LEU A 51 -10.73 -2.56 9.72
CA LEU A 51 -11.75 -2.76 8.71
C LEU A 51 -13.05 -2.07 9.08
N ASN A 52 -13.83 -1.74 8.06
CA ASN A 52 -15.22 -1.32 8.24
C ASN A 52 -16.12 -2.48 8.73
N GLU A 53 -15.69 -3.73 8.49
CA GLU A 53 -16.40 -4.91 8.98
C GLU A 53 -16.36 -4.99 10.51
N LYS A 54 -17.51 -5.26 11.14
CA LYS A 54 -17.61 -5.49 12.58
C LYS A 54 -17.45 -6.98 12.90
N SER A 55 -16.78 -7.28 14.00
CA SER A 55 -16.76 -8.63 14.57
C SER A 55 -18.09 -8.94 15.25
N ALA A 56 -18.26 -10.18 15.74
CA ALA A 56 -19.49 -10.65 16.38
C ALA A 56 -19.92 -9.81 17.61
N ASN A 57 -18.98 -9.10 18.25
CA ASN A 57 -19.26 -8.21 19.38
C ASN A 57 -19.53 -6.75 18.96
N GLY A 58 -19.61 -6.46 17.67
CA GLY A 58 -19.87 -5.11 17.13
C GLY A 58 -18.65 -4.20 17.02
N GLN A 59 -17.45 -4.64 17.40
CA GLN A 59 -16.21 -3.86 17.26
C GLN A 59 -15.63 -3.99 15.85
N PRO A 60 -15.00 -2.94 15.29
CA PRO A 60 -14.27 -3.03 14.03
C PRO A 60 -13.24 -4.15 14.07
N LYS A 61 -13.23 -5.01 13.05
CA LYS A 61 -12.19 -6.02 12.92
C LYS A 61 -10.85 -5.33 12.72
N THR A 62 -9.83 -5.79 13.43
CA THR A 62 -8.47 -5.26 13.35
C THR A 62 -7.55 -6.34 12.81
N TYR A 63 -6.78 -6.01 11.78
CA TYR A 63 -5.81 -6.92 11.20
C TYR A 63 -4.39 -6.49 11.57
N LEU A 64 -3.54 -7.51 11.70
CA LEU A 64 -2.10 -7.33 11.75
C LEU A 64 -1.60 -7.27 10.30
N ALA A 65 -1.14 -6.10 9.86
CA ALA A 65 -0.49 -5.99 8.55
C ALA A 65 0.80 -6.83 8.53
N PRO A 66 1.26 -7.31 7.37
CA PRO A 66 2.58 -7.93 7.24
C PRO A 66 3.66 -7.03 7.83
N LEU A 67 4.70 -7.64 8.40
CA LEU A 67 5.82 -6.87 8.92
C LEU A 67 6.52 -6.15 7.77
N LYS A 68 6.92 -4.92 8.03
CA LYS A 68 7.64 -4.09 7.05
C LYS A 68 8.99 -3.70 7.63
N LYS A 69 10.00 -3.61 6.78
CA LYS A 69 11.28 -2.98 7.13
C LYS A 69 11.13 -1.47 7.03
N ALA A 70 11.50 -0.76 8.08
CA ALA A 70 11.71 0.68 8.07
C ALA A 70 13.10 0.95 7.50
N ASP A 71 13.17 1.64 6.37
CA ASP A 71 14.41 1.88 5.63
C ASP A 71 14.48 3.34 5.17
N TYR A 72 15.68 3.87 5.01
CA TYR A 72 15.89 5.24 4.52
C TYR A 72 16.32 5.21 3.07
N ASP A 73 15.71 6.04 2.22
CA ASP A 73 16.23 6.24 0.86
C ASP A 73 17.53 7.06 0.86
N LYS A 74 18.15 7.21 -0.32
CA LYS A 74 19.41 7.98 -0.48
C LYS A 74 19.29 9.45 -0.07
N HIS A 75 18.07 9.96 0.08
CA HIS A 75 17.78 11.33 0.51
C HIS A 75 17.51 11.43 2.02
N GLY A 76 17.60 10.31 2.76
CA GLY A 76 17.30 10.26 4.19
C GLY A 76 15.82 10.26 4.50
N THR A 77 14.96 9.90 3.55
CA THR A 77 13.51 9.79 3.75
C THR A 77 13.16 8.43 4.31
N LEU A 78 12.54 8.37 5.49
CA LEU A 78 12.00 7.13 6.04
C LEU A 78 10.87 6.61 5.16
N ARG A 79 10.99 5.33 4.77
CA ARG A 79 10.08 4.58 3.92
C ARG A 79 9.92 3.16 4.46
N LEU A 80 8.91 2.45 3.93
CA LEU A 80 8.63 1.07 4.33
C LEU A 80 8.85 0.12 3.15
N LYS A 81 9.40 -1.05 3.44
CA LYS A 81 9.57 -2.16 2.49
C LYS A 81 8.91 -3.41 3.00
N TRP A 82 8.57 -4.33 2.10
CA TRP A 82 8.34 -5.73 2.45
C TRP A 82 9.52 -6.26 3.27
N TRP A 83 9.23 -7.02 4.33
CA TRP A 83 10.27 -7.71 5.06
C TRP A 83 10.29 -9.18 4.65
N ASN A 84 11.41 -9.64 4.07
CA ASN A 84 11.57 -11.02 3.58
C ASN A 84 11.43 -12.08 4.68
N GLY A 85 11.45 -11.69 5.96
CA GLY A 85 11.14 -12.60 7.05
C GLY A 85 9.66 -13.02 7.09
N ASN A 86 8.75 -12.30 6.44
CA ASN A 86 7.36 -12.71 6.27
C ASN A 86 7.27 -14.05 5.52
N ASP A 87 8.20 -14.33 4.60
CA ASP A 87 8.28 -15.57 3.82
C ASP A 87 8.66 -16.77 4.69
N LYS A 88 9.11 -16.54 5.93
CA LYS A 88 9.39 -17.59 6.93
C LYS A 88 8.27 -17.75 7.94
N LEU A 89 7.29 -16.85 7.94
CA LEU A 89 6.08 -16.93 8.75
C LEU A 89 4.99 -17.78 8.06
N ILE A 90 5.36 -18.54 7.02
CA ILE A 90 4.47 -19.46 6.32
C ILE A 90 4.02 -20.54 7.32
N GLY A 91 2.74 -20.48 7.71
CA GLY A 91 2.05 -21.59 8.34
C GLY A 91 1.49 -22.55 7.29
N ASP A 92 0.82 -23.61 7.74
CA ASP A 92 0.11 -24.51 6.83
C ASP A 92 -0.95 -23.74 6.01
N GLU A 93 -1.18 -24.16 4.76
CA GLU A 93 -2.28 -23.66 3.96
C GLU A 93 -3.58 -23.80 4.74
N CYS A 94 -4.20 -22.66 5.07
CA CYS A 94 -5.48 -22.68 5.72
C CYS A 94 -6.54 -22.65 4.61
N ALA A 95 -7.27 -23.76 4.48
CA ALA A 95 -8.28 -23.98 3.44
C ALA A 95 -9.35 -22.87 3.36
N ASP A 96 -9.56 -22.14 4.45
CA ASP A 96 -10.45 -20.97 4.53
C ASP A 96 -9.89 -19.72 3.80
N PHE A 97 -8.65 -19.78 3.28
CA PHE A 97 -7.91 -18.64 2.70
C PHE A 97 -7.18 -18.99 1.39
N CYS A 98 -7.63 -20.00 0.63
CA CYS A 98 -6.98 -20.52 -0.58
C CYS A 98 -7.05 -19.64 -1.85
N ASP A 99 -7.59 -18.43 -1.79
CA ASP A 99 -7.57 -17.52 -2.94
C ASP A 99 -6.20 -16.84 -3.07
N PRO A 100 -5.67 -16.67 -4.30
CA PRO A 100 -4.37 -16.05 -4.51
C PRO A 100 -4.35 -14.65 -3.91
N CYS A 101 -3.58 -14.49 -2.84
CA CYS A 101 -3.50 -13.27 -2.05
C CYS A 101 -2.54 -12.25 -2.64
N ILE A 102 -1.79 -12.56 -3.70
CA ILE A 102 -0.84 -11.65 -4.32
C ILE A 102 -1.04 -11.65 -5.82
N ILE A 103 -1.22 -10.46 -6.38
CA ILE A 103 -1.32 -10.22 -7.82
C ILE A 103 -0.08 -9.43 -8.23
N THR A 104 0.65 -9.94 -9.22
CA THR A 104 1.92 -9.34 -9.64
C THR A 104 1.85 -8.97 -11.11
N MET A 105 2.36 -7.80 -11.48
CA MET A 105 2.54 -7.40 -12.87
C MET A 105 3.86 -6.66 -13.08
N GLN A 106 4.43 -6.81 -14.27
CA GLN A 106 5.43 -5.86 -14.73
C GLN A 106 4.71 -4.57 -15.13
N ALA A 107 5.22 -3.43 -14.69
CA ALA A 107 4.58 -2.15 -14.88
C ALA A 107 5.62 -1.07 -15.18
N LYS A 108 5.13 0.03 -15.73
CA LYS A 108 5.83 1.30 -15.95
C LYS A 108 4.89 2.44 -15.59
N ALA A 109 5.37 3.68 -15.57
CA ALA A 109 4.47 4.82 -15.48
C ALA A 109 3.40 4.75 -16.59
N GLY A 110 2.13 4.92 -16.22
CA GLY A 110 0.95 4.75 -17.07
C GLY A 110 0.35 3.34 -17.07
N SER A 111 0.99 2.34 -16.44
CA SER A 111 0.41 1.00 -16.30
C SER A 111 -0.79 0.99 -15.36
N LEU A 112 -1.73 0.08 -15.66
CA LEU A 112 -2.99 -0.07 -14.94
C LEU A 112 -3.22 -1.53 -14.55
N MET A 113 -3.62 -1.74 -13.30
CA MET A 113 -4.25 -2.98 -12.86
C MET A 113 -5.75 -2.76 -12.63
N ILE A 114 -6.56 -3.65 -13.19
CA ILE A 114 -8.02 -3.63 -13.07
C ILE A 114 -8.44 -4.76 -12.13
N LEU A 115 -9.19 -4.43 -11.08
CA LEU A 115 -9.76 -5.40 -10.15
C LEU A 115 -11.28 -5.32 -10.19
N ASN A 116 -11.97 -6.45 -10.25
CA ASN A 116 -13.42 -6.52 -10.20
C ASN A 116 -13.84 -7.22 -8.91
N ASP A 117 -14.79 -6.63 -8.19
CA ASP A 117 -15.28 -7.14 -6.92
C ASP A 117 -16.56 -7.98 -7.05
N GLN A 118 -16.97 -8.64 -5.95
CA GLN A 118 -18.16 -9.50 -5.91
C GLN A 118 -19.48 -8.73 -6.12
N GLU A 119 -19.48 -7.41 -5.87
CA GLU A 119 -20.64 -6.53 -6.05
C GLU A 119 -20.70 -5.91 -7.45
N GLY A 120 -19.74 -6.22 -8.34
CA GLY A 120 -19.70 -5.72 -9.71
C GLY A 120 -19.04 -4.35 -9.86
N LYS A 121 -18.32 -3.85 -8.84
CA LYS A 121 -17.53 -2.62 -8.92
C LYS A 121 -16.18 -2.89 -9.56
N THR A 122 -15.68 -1.88 -10.28
CA THR A 122 -14.36 -1.94 -10.92
C THR A 122 -13.40 -0.98 -10.25
N TYR A 123 -12.25 -1.50 -9.84
CA TYR A 123 -11.14 -0.73 -9.29
C TYR A 123 -9.99 -0.63 -10.28
N HIS A 124 -9.40 0.55 -10.37
CA HIS A 124 -8.21 0.81 -11.18
C HIS A 124 -7.06 1.24 -10.28
N ILE A 125 -5.98 0.43 -10.24
CA ILE A 125 -4.73 0.81 -9.60
C ILE A 125 -3.79 1.33 -10.68
N ARG A 126 -3.54 2.63 -10.67
CA ARG A 126 -2.72 3.31 -11.67
C ARG A 126 -1.39 3.68 -11.06
N LEU A 127 -0.31 3.31 -11.75
CA LEU A 127 1.02 3.83 -11.47
C LEU A 127 1.27 5.04 -12.37
N MET A 128 1.46 6.20 -11.76
CA MET A 128 1.75 7.45 -12.44
C MET A 128 3.26 7.74 -12.37
N GLU A 129 3.69 8.78 -13.07
CA GLU A 129 5.08 9.27 -12.97
C GLU A 129 5.46 9.65 -11.53
N TYR A 130 6.76 9.65 -11.23
CA TYR A 130 7.34 10.01 -9.93
C TYR A 130 6.82 9.18 -8.73
N GLY A 131 6.29 7.98 -8.99
CA GLY A 131 5.85 7.06 -7.94
C GLY A 131 4.56 7.48 -7.24
N ARG A 132 3.69 8.22 -7.94
CA ARG A 132 2.31 8.42 -7.51
C ARG A 132 1.48 7.17 -7.87
N ILE A 133 0.79 6.62 -6.87
CA ILE A 133 -0.18 5.55 -7.08
C ILE A 133 -1.58 6.07 -6.80
N GLU A 134 -2.51 5.71 -7.67
CA GLU A 134 -3.92 6.07 -7.56
C GLU A 134 -4.78 4.82 -7.52
N ILE A 135 -5.82 4.85 -6.70
CA ILE A 135 -6.87 3.84 -6.66
C ILE A 135 -8.18 4.55 -7.03
N TRP A 136 -8.75 4.15 -8.16
CA TRP A 136 -10.05 4.61 -8.61
C TRP A 136 -11.08 3.51 -8.46
N GLN A 137 -12.34 3.88 -8.28
CA GLN A 137 -13.49 2.99 -8.31
C GLN A 137 -14.54 3.60 -9.23
N ASP A 138 -14.97 2.86 -10.26
CA ASP A 138 -16.02 3.29 -11.19
C ASP A 138 -15.81 4.75 -11.69
N ASP A 139 -14.57 5.05 -12.12
CA ASP A 139 -14.08 6.37 -12.59
C ASP A 139 -14.04 7.50 -11.54
N ILE A 140 -14.22 7.18 -10.26
CA ILE A 140 -14.02 8.12 -9.15
C ILE A 140 -12.67 7.84 -8.48
N LEU A 141 -11.81 8.86 -8.37
CA LEU A 141 -10.57 8.76 -7.61
C LEU A 141 -10.90 8.59 -6.13
N MET A 142 -10.60 7.42 -5.58
CA MET A 142 -10.88 7.11 -4.18
C MET A 142 -9.72 7.55 -3.29
N VAL A 143 -8.48 7.29 -3.73
CA VAL A 143 -7.30 7.72 -3.00
C VAL A 143 -6.06 7.75 -3.90
N TYR A 144 -5.07 8.54 -3.50
CA TYR A 144 -3.74 8.50 -4.06
C TYR A 144 -2.67 8.59 -2.96
N ALA A 145 -1.47 8.13 -3.28
CA ALA A 145 -0.28 8.33 -2.47
C ALA A 145 0.89 8.75 -3.37
N GLU A 146 1.58 9.81 -2.98
CA GLU A 146 2.83 10.24 -3.60
C GLU A 146 3.98 9.70 -2.76
N ARG A 147 4.87 8.96 -3.43
CA ARG A 147 6.05 8.40 -2.80
C ARG A 147 7.33 9.00 -3.32
N ASP A 148 7.33 9.91 -4.29
CA ASP A 148 8.56 10.49 -4.84
C ASP A 148 9.57 9.37 -5.18
N LEU A 149 9.13 8.36 -5.93
CA LEU A 149 10.06 7.32 -6.39
C LEU A 149 11.06 7.94 -7.37
N GLU A 150 12.28 7.40 -7.37
CA GLU A 150 13.36 7.92 -8.18
C GLU A 150 13.09 7.72 -9.68
N GLU A 151 13.64 8.62 -10.51
CA GLU A 151 13.45 8.59 -11.96
C GLU A 151 13.97 7.30 -12.61
N ASP A 152 14.92 6.57 -12.01
CA ASP A 152 15.40 5.27 -12.53
C ASP A 152 14.45 4.11 -12.21
N MET A 153 13.35 4.37 -11.48
CA MET A 153 12.28 3.41 -11.21
C MET A 153 11.16 3.47 -12.28
N ILE A 154 11.49 3.81 -13.53
CA ILE A 154 10.57 3.95 -14.68
C ILE A 154 9.76 2.68 -14.96
N SER A 155 10.34 1.53 -14.63
CA SER A 155 9.70 0.22 -14.75
C SER A 155 10.12 -0.73 -13.64
N GLY A 156 9.30 -1.74 -13.39
CA GLY A 156 9.53 -2.71 -12.35
C GLY A 156 8.29 -3.55 -12.08
N GLU A 157 8.35 -4.29 -10.98
CA GLU A 157 7.27 -5.17 -10.56
C GLU A 157 6.32 -4.43 -9.62
N MET A 158 5.03 -4.43 -9.92
CA MET A 158 3.99 -4.01 -8.99
C MET A 158 3.35 -5.25 -8.38
N HIS A 159 3.28 -5.29 -7.05
CA HIS A 159 2.56 -6.32 -6.32
C HIS A 159 1.36 -5.72 -5.62
N VAL A 160 0.24 -6.42 -5.69
CA VAL A 160 -0.99 -6.09 -4.99
C VAL A 160 -1.31 -7.25 -4.08
N LEU A 161 -1.07 -7.06 -2.79
CA LEU A 161 -1.42 -8.00 -1.74
C LEU A 161 -2.89 -7.78 -1.37
N LEU A 162 -3.72 -8.77 -1.65
CA LEU A 162 -5.13 -8.82 -1.32
C LEU A 162 -5.39 -9.77 -0.16
N ARG A 163 -6.21 -9.33 0.77
CA ARG A 163 -6.79 -10.21 1.79
C ARG A 163 -8.21 -9.79 2.08
N ASN A 164 -9.17 -10.57 1.57
CA ASN A 164 -10.59 -10.24 1.63
C ASN A 164 -10.82 -8.85 1.00
N VAL A 165 -11.16 -7.83 1.80
CA VAL A 165 -11.32 -6.45 1.35
C VAL A 165 -10.07 -5.58 1.54
N MET A 166 -9.01 -6.10 2.17
CA MET A 166 -7.76 -5.35 2.31
C MET A 166 -6.91 -5.46 1.06
N LEU A 167 -6.27 -4.34 0.74
CA LEU A 167 -5.36 -4.21 -0.37
C LEU A 167 -4.12 -3.45 0.11
N GLU A 168 -2.93 -3.98 -0.17
CA GLU A 168 -1.67 -3.24 -0.09
C GLU A 168 -0.98 -3.27 -1.46
N VAL A 169 -0.49 -2.12 -1.92
CA VAL A 169 0.28 -2.01 -3.16
C VAL A 169 1.75 -1.82 -2.81
N TYR A 170 2.58 -2.62 -3.48
CA TYR A 170 4.04 -2.54 -3.42
C TYR A 170 4.59 -2.27 -4.82
N TRP A 171 5.63 -1.43 -4.88
CA TRP A 171 6.45 -1.22 -6.05
C TRP A 171 7.83 -1.80 -5.80
N LYS A 172 8.15 -2.89 -6.50
CA LYS A 172 9.22 -3.82 -6.11
C LYS A 172 8.98 -4.20 -4.65
N GLU A 173 9.96 -3.94 -3.78
CA GLU A 173 9.81 -4.15 -2.33
C GLU A 173 9.17 -2.97 -1.58
N TRP A 174 9.01 -1.79 -2.18
CA TRP A 174 8.55 -0.60 -1.47
C TRP A 174 7.06 -0.59 -1.25
N PHE A 175 6.62 -0.41 -0.01
CA PHE A 175 5.22 -0.21 0.31
C PHE A 175 4.75 1.16 -0.15
N MET A 176 3.69 1.17 -0.97
CA MET A 176 3.19 2.39 -1.60
C MET A 176 1.93 2.88 -0.91
N ILE A 177 0.92 2.03 -0.81
CA ILE A 177 -0.38 2.41 -0.26
C ILE A 177 -1.10 1.17 0.27
N TYR A 178 -2.06 1.39 1.17
CA TYR A 178 -3.03 0.39 1.58
C TYR A 178 -4.44 0.94 1.37
N TYR A 179 -5.42 0.09 1.16
CA TYR A 179 -6.81 0.47 0.94
C TYR A 179 -7.77 -0.63 1.39
N THR A 180 -8.96 -0.26 1.86
CA THR A 180 -10.03 -1.18 2.20
C THR A 180 -11.15 -1.08 1.17
N LEU A 181 -11.27 -2.10 0.33
CA LEU A 181 -12.30 -2.27 -0.70
C LEU A 181 -13.69 -2.40 -0.06
N SER A 182 -14.75 -2.22 -0.87
CA SER A 182 -16.12 -2.45 -0.38
C SER A 182 -16.50 -3.93 -0.32
N SER A 183 -15.99 -4.74 -1.24
CA SER A 183 -16.25 -6.18 -1.27
C SER A 183 -15.02 -6.95 -1.79
N PRO A 184 -14.97 -8.28 -1.62
CA PRO A 184 -13.82 -9.08 -2.05
C PRO A 184 -13.62 -9.04 -3.57
N ILE A 185 -12.36 -9.12 -4.02
CA ILE A 185 -12.03 -9.21 -5.44
C ILE A 185 -12.28 -10.63 -5.97
N ILE A 186 -12.90 -10.74 -7.13
CA ILE A 186 -13.13 -12.02 -7.85
C ILE A 186 -12.28 -12.18 -9.11
N ARG A 187 -11.80 -11.06 -9.67
CA ARG A 187 -11.02 -11.06 -10.90
C ARG A 187 -10.06 -9.90 -10.92
N ALA A 188 -8.87 -10.13 -11.45
CA ALA A 188 -7.87 -9.11 -11.67
C ALA A 188 -7.22 -9.26 -13.04
N GLU A 189 -6.89 -8.15 -13.65
CA GLU A 189 -6.28 -8.07 -14.98
C GLU A 189 -5.23 -6.97 -15.01
N SER A 190 -4.13 -7.20 -15.72
CA SER A 190 -3.08 -6.22 -15.97
C SER A 190 -3.22 -5.66 -17.38
N VAL A 191 -3.15 -4.34 -17.53
CA VAL A 191 -3.14 -3.65 -18.82
C VAL A 191 -1.84 -2.84 -18.91
N ASP A 192 -0.96 -3.27 -19.80
CA ASP A 192 0.40 -2.72 -19.91
C ASP A 192 0.44 -1.30 -20.48
N GLU A 193 -0.63 -0.83 -21.12
CA GLU A 193 -0.72 0.51 -21.72
C GLU A 193 -2.13 1.09 -21.65
N LEU A 194 -2.35 2.10 -20.80
CA LEU A 194 -3.32 3.14 -21.13
C LEU A 194 -2.70 3.99 -22.25
N LYS A 195 -3.17 3.83 -23.49
CA LYS A 195 -2.95 4.88 -24.49
C LYS A 195 -3.62 6.14 -23.94
N TYR A 196 -2.83 7.15 -23.60
CA TYR A 196 -3.26 8.48 -23.14
C TYR A 196 -4.01 9.27 -24.23
N HIS A 197 -5.02 8.66 -24.84
CA HIS A 197 -5.98 9.32 -25.69
C HIS A 197 -7.35 9.04 -25.08
N ASP A 198 -8.05 10.10 -24.69
CA ASP A 198 -9.45 10.13 -24.23
C ASP A 198 -9.70 10.31 -22.72
N LEU A 199 -8.94 11.18 -22.07
CA LEU A 199 -9.49 12.00 -20.97
C LEU A 199 -9.23 13.48 -21.26
N ASN A 200 -9.98 14.02 -22.22
CA ASN A 200 -10.23 15.46 -22.25
C ASN A 200 -11.07 15.78 -21.00
N ILE A 201 -10.39 16.29 -19.98
CA ILE A 201 -11.02 17.00 -18.88
C ILE A 201 -11.59 18.31 -19.49
N VAL A 202 -12.91 18.42 -19.52
CA VAL A 202 -13.62 19.70 -19.60
C VAL A 202 -13.99 20.11 -18.18
#